data_AF-A0A0F8DT71-F1
#
_entry.id   AF-A0A0F8DT71-F1
#
_cell.length_a   1.000
_cell.length_b   1.000
_cell.length_c   1.000
_cell.angle_alpha   90.00
_cell.angle_beta   90.00
_cell.angle_gamma   90.00
#
_symmetry.space_group_name_H-M   'P 1'
#
loop_
_entity.id
_entity.type
_entity.pdbx_description
1 polymer ?
#
loop_
_entity_poly.entity_id
_entity_poly.type
_entity_poly.pdbx_seq_one_letter_code
_entity_poly.pdbx_strand_id
1 'polypeptide(L)'
;MPTYSFDERGQGSRYIRLEGLENRALNYHVIRGFAHISTLEKISNSDKYQREIDEDHALDIKKYLKGGVNRFLPEIILSLNLNKVPEEYKSKIELKRKKTLMNSGSHPDNNTTVTEIRIHVDDEGDVPSDLKNAIMRVDGNHRLRFASDYISEVSDDYIVSFCLIDLQEDIGTSNEEFIFYLINNKAKPLMDEENLKFIIDNPVAFSDAFLKKEDFPLLLTRYIAKENTAIFDSIYKNFGDKKLSNIYSVANVTNNLTSLSIYEKDEDIRTNILKIFFKVNALYENLCTHDKVHHLEYIVQLITYVYLDFCNKNKDKETQKWLEMFIDWLELNNLFGLKSVSYQEIWNIFHQIHQSKSNKVFVSLAVKKETDDVYKSIRSVINEINSHFDLNLEPIRIDQYRKGVTYGISDEILKHIREGGLLIGDLTYENANVYHEVGYMMGLCHERGTEEQIILLFNKEANKDISVKFNLAGKRHLRFSTCTELERDLYKELEAYVRKYKIGKYIAN
;
A
#
# COMPACT_ATOMS: atom_id res chain seq x y z
N MET A 1 -18.12 22.35 -27.76
CA MET A 1 -19.35 22.03 -28.54
C MET A 1 -19.01 21.89 -30.02
N PRO A 2 -19.67 20.99 -30.77
CA PRO A 2 -19.51 20.86 -32.21
C PRO A 2 -19.92 22.15 -32.93
N THR A 3 -19.11 22.56 -33.90
CA THR A 3 -19.34 23.68 -34.81
C THR A 3 -19.62 23.14 -36.20
N TYR A 4 -20.49 23.82 -36.94
CA TYR A 4 -20.94 23.39 -38.26
C TYR A 4 -20.41 24.35 -39.33
N SER A 5 -19.81 23.81 -40.39
CA SER A 5 -19.52 24.56 -41.63
C SER A 5 -20.12 23.86 -42.84
N PHE A 6 -20.86 24.60 -43.66
CA PHE A 6 -21.53 24.07 -44.85
C PHE A 6 -20.70 24.35 -46.11
N ASP A 7 -20.56 23.34 -46.99
CA ASP A 7 -19.99 23.55 -48.32
C ASP A 7 -21.02 24.19 -49.28
N GLU A 8 -20.58 24.56 -50.50
CA GLU A 8 -21.44 25.17 -51.53
C GLU A 8 -22.61 24.27 -51.98
N ARG A 9 -22.59 22.98 -51.62
CA ARG A 9 -23.63 21.98 -51.90
C ARG A 9 -24.53 21.71 -50.70
N GLY A 10 -24.36 22.43 -49.59
CA GLY A 10 -25.15 22.28 -48.37
C GLY A 10 -24.78 21.05 -47.53
N GLN A 11 -23.68 20.36 -47.83
CA GLN A 11 -23.15 19.30 -46.95
C GLN A 11 -22.38 19.95 -45.80
N GLY A 12 -22.88 19.77 -44.58
CA GLY A 12 -22.27 20.29 -43.35
C GLY A 12 -21.14 19.39 -42.87
N SER A 13 -19.93 19.93 -42.75
CA SER A 13 -18.86 19.32 -41.96
C SER A 13 -19.00 19.75 -40.49
N ARG A 14 -19.00 18.77 -39.59
CA ARG A 14 -19.05 18.98 -38.14
C ARG A 14 -17.64 18.89 -37.58
N TYR A 15 -17.25 19.83 -36.75
CA TYR A 15 -15.95 19.81 -36.10
C TYR A 15 -16.00 20.33 -34.67
N ILE A 16 -15.13 19.81 -33.81
CA ILE A 16 -14.82 20.41 -32.52
C ILE A 16 -13.75 21.48 -32.75
N ARG A 17 -13.95 22.66 -32.16
CA ARG A 17 -13.04 23.79 -32.26
C ARG A 17 -12.30 23.99 -30.94
N LEU A 18 -10.97 24.08 -31.00
CA LEU A 18 -10.14 24.69 -29.97
C LEU A 18 -9.50 25.95 -30.52
N GLU A 19 -9.18 26.89 -29.64
CA GLU A 19 -8.45 28.10 -29.99
C GLU A 19 -7.37 28.35 -28.95
N GLY A 20 -6.19 28.75 -29.40
CA GLY A 20 -5.10 29.08 -28.51
C GLY A 20 -4.09 30.02 -29.15
N LEU A 21 -3.24 30.57 -28.29
CA LEU A 21 -2.11 31.39 -28.67
C LEU A 21 -0.95 30.48 -29.06
N GLU A 22 -0.45 30.67 -30.27
CA GLU A 22 0.69 29.94 -30.82
C GLU A 22 1.99 30.62 -30.36
N ASN A 23 2.89 29.84 -29.76
CA ASN A 23 4.17 30.33 -29.27
C ASN A 23 5.24 29.21 -29.30
N ARG A 24 6.49 29.56 -29.04
CA ARG A 24 7.59 28.61 -28.91
C ARG A 24 8.03 28.52 -27.44
N ALA A 25 7.86 27.35 -26.83
CA ALA A 25 8.32 27.06 -25.48
C ALA A 25 9.66 26.31 -25.58
N LEU A 26 10.77 27.02 -25.43
CA LEU A 26 12.11 26.52 -25.69
C LEU A 26 12.21 25.93 -27.11
N ASN A 27 12.34 24.61 -27.22
CA ASN A 27 12.47 23.92 -28.51
C ASN A 27 11.12 23.49 -29.09
N TYR A 28 10.05 23.51 -28.30
CA TYR A 28 8.74 22.99 -28.73
C TYR A 28 7.84 24.11 -29.25
N HIS A 29 7.16 23.80 -30.34
CA HIS A 29 6.05 24.60 -30.84
C HIS A 29 4.79 24.27 -30.03
N VAL A 30 4.13 25.27 -29.45
CA VAL A 30 3.00 25.07 -28.53
C VAL A 30 1.83 25.99 -28.85
N ILE A 31 0.62 25.47 -28.62
CA ILE A 31 -0.64 26.22 -28.68
C ILE A 31 -1.28 26.16 -27.30
N ARG A 32 -1.41 27.32 -26.63
CA ARG A 32 -2.00 27.41 -25.28
C ARG A 32 -3.36 28.09 -25.30
N GLY A 33 -4.33 27.52 -24.61
CA GLY A 33 -5.69 28.06 -24.60
C GLY A 33 -6.51 27.54 -23.43
N PHE A 34 -7.82 27.74 -23.54
CA PHE A 34 -8.80 27.27 -22.55
C PHE A 34 -9.86 26.43 -23.25
N ALA A 35 -10.28 25.34 -22.61
CA ALA A 35 -11.30 24.46 -23.15
C ALA A 35 -12.07 23.78 -22.01
N HIS A 36 -13.28 23.34 -22.34
CA HIS A 36 -14.06 22.50 -21.46
C HIS A 36 -13.37 21.14 -21.25
N ILE A 37 -13.40 20.63 -20.02
CA ILE A 37 -12.81 19.33 -19.70
C ILE A 37 -13.44 18.23 -20.56
N SER A 38 -14.77 18.24 -20.72
CA SER A 38 -15.48 17.27 -21.57
C SER A 38 -14.95 17.27 -23.02
N THR A 39 -14.59 18.46 -23.52
CA THR A 39 -14.09 18.63 -24.88
C THR A 39 -12.66 18.08 -24.99
N LEU A 40 -11.78 18.41 -24.04
CA LEU A 40 -10.41 17.89 -24.02
C LEU A 40 -10.38 16.37 -23.88
N GLU A 41 -11.28 15.81 -23.06
CA GLU A 41 -11.42 14.38 -22.92
C GLU A 41 -11.88 13.72 -24.23
N LYS A 42 -12.93 14.27 -24.85
CA LYS A 42 -13.52 13.75 -26.07
C LYS A 42 -12.54 13.66 -27.23
N ILE A 43 -11.64 14.64 -27.36
CA ILE A 43 -10.72 14.74 -28.50
C ILE A 43 -9.38 14.02 -28.32
N SER A 44 -9.05 13.57 -27.10
CA SER A 44 -7.70 13.07 -26.78
C SER A 44 -7.70 11.67 -26.18
N ASN A 45 -6.63 10.92 -26.44
CA ASN A 45 -6.40 9.59 -25.90
C ASN A 45 -5.29 9.57 -24.84
N SER A 46 -5.26 8.57 -23.98
CA SER A 46 -4.18 8.33 -23.01
C SER A 46 -3.37 7.10 -23.38
N ASP A 47 -2.07 7.10 -23.10
CA ASP A 47 -1.18 5.97 -23.41
C ASP A 47 -0.88 5.09 -22.18
N LYS A 48 -0.24 3.93 -22.40
CA LYS A 48 0.06 2.90 -21.40
C LYS A 48 1.19 3.24 -20.42
N TYR A 49 2.03 4.23 -20.71
CA TYR A 49 3.15 4.64 -19.84
C TYR A 49 2.70 5.47 -18.63
N GLN A 50 1.42 5.84 -18.56
CA GLN A 50 0.83 6.49 -17.40
C GLN A 50 0.48 5.42 -16.35
N ARG A 51 0.63 5.77 -15.07
CA ARG A 51 0.34 4.85 -13.96
C ARG A 51 -1.11 4.37 -14.04
N GLU A 52 -1.35 3.14 -13.60
CA GLU A 52 -2.71 2.71 -13.29
C GLU A 52 -3.36 3.73 -12.36
N ILE A 53 -4.67 3.86 -12.51
CA ILE A 53 -5.42 4.86 -11.76
C ILE A 53 -5.33 4.55 -10.28
N ASP A 54 -4.66 5.44 -9.54
CA ASP A 54 -4.74 5.47 -8.09
C ASP A 54 -6.14 5.95 -7.69
N GLU A 55 -6.96 5.01 -7.22
CA GLU A 55 -8.34 5.26 -6.78
C GLU A 55 -8.41 6.20 -5.56
N ASP A 56 -7.36 6.26 -4.72
CA ASP A 56 -7.32 7.18 -3.58
C ASP A 56 -7.02 8.61 -4.06
N HIS A 57 -6.04 8.76 -4.96
CA HIS A 57 -5.74 10.05 -5.58
C HIS A 57 -6.92 10.59 -6.40
N ALA A 58 -7.70 9.70 -7.02
CA ALA A 58 -8.95 10.01 -7.70
C ALA A 58 -9.98 10.67 -6.76
N LEU A 59 -10.18 10.06 -5.59
CA LEU A 59 -11.14 10.51 -4.60
C LEU A 59 -10.75 11.88 -4.05
N ASP A 60 -9.45 12.15 -3.91
CA ASP A 60 -8.96 13.45 -3.45
C ASP A 60 -9.21 14.57 -4.48
N ILE A 61 -8.98 14.31 -5.77
CA ILE A 61 -9.34 15.26 -6.84
C ILE A 61 -10.86 15.49 -6.86
N LYS A 62 -11.67 14.44 -6.67
CA LYS A 62 -13.14 14.55 -6.61
C LYS A 62 -13.60 15.39 -5.41
N LYS A 63 -13.00 15.22 -4.23
CA LYS A 63 -13.26 16.04 -3.04
C LYS A 63 -12.86 17.50 -3.26
N TYR A 64 -11.70 17.73 -3.88
CA TYR A 64 -11.21 19.07 -4.21
C TYR A 64 -12.18 19.83 -5.13
N LEU A 65 -12.66 19.19 -6.19
CA LEU A 65 -13.64 19.79 -7.12
C LEU A 65 -15.01 20.03 -6.47
N LYS A 66 -15.45 19.15 -5.54
CA LYS A 66 -16.73 19.28 -4.80
C LYS A 66 -16.74 20.37 -3.74
N GLY A 67 -15.65 20.55 -2.99
CA GLY A 67 -15.67 21.29 -1.72
C GLY A 67 -14.69 22.46 -1.57
N GLY A 68 -13.66 22.54 -2.42
CA GLY A 68 -12.58 23.51 -2.27
C GLY A 68 -13.05 24.95 -2.51
N VAL A 69 -12.68 25.88 -1.62
CA VAL A 69 -12.92 27.32 -1.84
C VAL A 69 -12.02 27.87 -2.97
N ASN A 70 -10.84 27.26 -3.14
CA ASN A 70 -9.86 27.59 -4.16
C ASN A 70 -9.80 26.46 -5.19
N ARG A 71 -10.49 26.62 -6.33
CA ARG A 71 -10.52 25.62 -7.42
C ARG A 71 -9.59 26.06 -8.55
N PHE A 72 -8.41 25.45 -8.63
CA PHE A 72 -7.44 25.65 -9.70
C PHE A 72 -6.89 24.29 -10.13
N LEU A 73 -7.04 23.96 -11.41
CA LEU A 73 -6.43 22.77 -11.99
C LEU A 73 -5.15 23.16 -12.73
N PRO A 74 -4.03 22.47 -12.51
CA PRO A 74 -2.84 22.65 -13.33
C PRO A 74 -3.16 22.39 -14.81
N GLU A 75 -2.43 23.07 -15.69
CA GLU A 75 -2.59 23.01 -17.15
C GLU A 75 -2.56 21.57 -17.66
N ILE A 76 -3.49 21.23 -18.55
CA ILE A 76 -3.54 19.93 -19.23
C ILE A 76 -2.55 19.95 -20.41
N ILE A 77 -1.62 19.01 -20.45
CA ILE A 77 -0.60 18.97 -21.49
C ILE A 77 -0.97 17.88 -22.49
N LEU A 78 -1.22 18.31 -23.72
CA LEU A 78 -1.55 17.47 -24.87
C LEU A 78 -0.39 17.52 -25.87
N SER A 79 -0.30 16.49 -26.71
CA SER A 79 0.59 16.46 -27.86
C SER A 79 -0.23 16.23 -29.12
N LEU A 80 0.14 16.88 -30.22
CA LEU A 80 -0.42 16.66 -31.54
C LEU A 80 0.62 15.98 -32.43
N ASN A 81 0.31 14.77 -32.88
CA ASN A 81 1.17 13.99 -33.77
C ASN A 81 0.35 13.32 -34.87
N LEU A 82 0.25 13.98 -36.03
CA LEU A 82 -0.50 13.46 -37.18
C LEU A 82 0.10 12.17 -37.76
N ASN A 83 1.35 11.81 -37.46
CA ASN A 83 1.96 10.56 -37.93
C ASN A 83 1.40 9.32 -37.23
N LYS A 84 0.69 9.49 -36.10
CA LYS A 84 -0.01 8.39 -35.41
C LYS A 84 -1.38 8.06 -36.02
N VAL A 85 -1.76 8.75 -37.08
CA VAL A 85 -3.08 8.66 -37.71
C VAL A 85 -2.92 8.27 -39.18
N PRO A 86 -3.80 7.41 -39.75
CA PRO A 86 -3.75 7.06 -41.16
C PRO A 86 -3.86 8.30 -42.07
N GLU A 87 -3.23 8.27 -43.25
CA GLU A 87 -3.17 9.42 -44.18
C GLU A 87 -4.55 10.03 -44.49
N GLU A 88 -5.58 9.19 -44.66
CA GLU A 88 -6.96 9.62 -44.95
C GLU A 88 -7.62 10.42 -43.82
N TYR A 89 -7.09 10.32 -42.60
CA TYR A 89 -7.57 11.02 -41.41
C TYR A 89 -6.73 12.27 -41.06
N LYS A 90 -5.54 12.46 -41.65
CA LYS A 90 -4.70 13.63 -41.37
C LYS A 90 -5.38 14.95 -41.72
N SER A 91 -6.15 14.98 -42.81
CA SER A 91 -6.94 16.15 -43.22
C SER A 91 -8.13 16.47 -42.31
N LYS A 92 -8.49 15.55 -41.39
CA LYS A 92 -9.56 15.73 -40.41
C LYS A 92 -9.13 16.53 -39.18
N ILE A 93 -7.86 16.92 -39.08
CA ILE A 93 -7.39 17.92 -38.11
C ILE A 93 -6.79 19.11 -38.88
N GLU A 94 -7.37 20.29 -38.72
CA GLU A 94 -6.92 21.51 -39.39
C GLU A 94 -6.39 22.52 -38.38
N LEU A 95 -5.19 23.07 -38.64
CA LEU A 95 -4.62 24.19 -37.89
C LEU A 95 -4.77 25.48 -38.71
N LYS A 96 -5.73 26.34 -38.35
CA LYS A 96 -5.94 27.63 -39.02
C LYS A 96 -5.32 28.76 -38.20
N ARG A 97 -4.23 29.30 -38.73
CA ARG A 97 -3.48 30.40 -38.13
C ARG A 97 -4.07 31.74 -38.53
N LYS A 98 -4.37 32.58 -37.55
CA LYS A 98 -4.84 33.95 -37.72
C LYS A 98 -3.88 34.90 -37.02
N LYS A 99 -3.18 35.73 -37.80
CA LYS A 99 -2.41 36.85 -37.26
C LYS A 99 -3.38 37.91 -36.75
N THR A 100 -3.26 38.26 -35.47
CA THR A 100 -4.09 39.28 -34.84
C THR A 100 -3.21 40.42 -34.37
N LEU A 101 -3.55 41.65 -34.75
CA LEU A 101 -2.92 42.86 -34.20
C LEU A 101 -3.53 43.11 -32.83
N MET A 102 -2.76 42.91 -31.77
CA MET A 102 -3.14 43.42 -30.46
C MET A 102 -2.79 44.91 -30.40
N ASN A 103 -3.79 45.77 -30.29
CA ASN A 103 -3.59 47.18 -29.98
C ASN A 103 -3.19 47.31 -28.49
N SER A 104 -1.93 47.00 -28.16
CA SER A 104 -1.33 47.46 -26.92
C SER A 104 -0.86 48.90 -27.11
N GLY A 105 -1.48 49.82 -26.39
CA GLY A 105 -1.12 51.23 -26.44
C GLY A 105 0.39 51.44 -26.26
N SER A 106 0.91 52.41 -27.01
CA SER A 106 2.26 53.01 -26.97
C SER A 106 3.42 52.27 -27.62
N HIS A 107 3.50 50.93 -27.68
CA HIS A 107 4.57 50.20 -28.42
C HIS A 107 3.95 48.98 -29.14
N PRO A 108 3.87 48.99 -30.49
CA PRO A 108 3.34 47.86 -31.25
C PRO A 108 4.42 46.78 -31.34
N ASP A 109 4.47 45.88 -30.36
CA ASP A 109 5.39 44.74 -30.39
C ASP A 109 4.64 43.43 -30.72
N ASN A 110 4.94 42.95 -31.93
CA ASN A 110 4.80 41.62 -32.52
C ASN A 110 3.42 40.95 -32.70
N ASN A 111 3.19 40.51 -33.94
CA ASN A 111 2.05 39.73 -34.41
C ASN A 111 1.81 38.47 -33.54
N THR A 112 0.85 38.54 -32.62
CA THR A 112 0.35 37.35 -31.93
C THR A 112 -0.40 36.47 -32.94
N THR A 113 0.02 35.21 -33.05
CA THR A 113 -0.66 34.23 -33.89
C THR A 113 -1.64 33.45 -33.02
N VAL A 114 -2.91 33.55 -33.36
CA VAL A 114 -3.98 32.75 -32.76
C VAL A 114 -4.21 31.57 -33.69
N THR A 115 -4.18 30.36 -33.17
CA THR A 115 -4.38 29.14 -33.95
C THR A 115 -5.69 28.48 -33.54
N GLU A 116 -6.58 28.35 -34.52
CA GLU A 116 -7.81 27.59 -34.43
C GLU A 116 -7.52 26.14 -34.85
N ILE A 117 -7.76 25.20 -33.94
CA ILE A 117 -7.62 23.77 -34.18
C ILE A 117 -9.01 23.21 -34.44
N ARG A 118 -9.26 22.67 -35.63
CA ARG A 118 -10.54 22.04 -35.99
C ARG A 118 -10.36 20.54 -36.09
N ILE A 119 -11.18 19.80 -35.36
CA ILE A 119 -11.14 18.34 -35.30
C ILE A 119 -12.48 17.82 -35.82
N HIS A 120 -12.50 17.25 -37.01
CA HIS A 120 -13.74 16.78 -37.63
C HIS A 120 -14.31 15.59 -36.84
N VAL A 121 -15.63 15.59 -36.68
CA VAL A 121 -16.39 14.56 -35.97
C VAL A 121 -17.33 13.83 -36.94
N ASP A 122 -17.77 12.64 -36.54
CA ASP A 122 -18.77 11.87 -37.27
C ASP A 122 -20.20 12.45 -37.13
N ASP A 123 -21.17 11.74 -37.70
CA ASP A 123 -22.59 12.13 -37.70
C ASP A 123 -23.23 12.12 -36.31
N GLU A 124 -22.67 11.37 -35.36
CA GLU A 124 -23.07 11.34 -33.95
C GLU A 124 -22.39 12.48 -33.16
N GLY A 125 -21.43 13.16 -33.79
CA GLY A 125 -20.66 14.25 -33.21
C GLY A 125 -19.45 13.76 -32.41
N ASP A 126 -19.05 12.50 -32.56
CA ASP A 126 -17.91 11.89 -31.90
C ASP A 126 -16.64 11.93 -32.75
N VAL A 127 -15.50 11.96 -32.07
CA VAL A 127 -14.19 11.93 -32.73
C VAL A 127 -13.85 10.48 -33.06
N PRO A 128 -13.62 10.13 -34.34
CA PRO A 128 -13.25 8.77 -34.72
C PRO A 128 -12.06 8.24 -33.91
N SER A 129 -12.10 6.99 -33.49
CA SER A 129 -11.05 6.41 -32.62
C SER A 129 -9.65 6.53 -33.20
N ASP A 130 -9.48 6.33 -34.52
CA ASP A 130 -8.21 6.51 -35.19
C ASP A 130 -7.72 7.97 -35.17
N LEU A 131 -8.64 8.93 -35.18
CA LEU A 131 -8.33 10.36 -35.11
C LEU A 131 -7.93 10.79 -33.71
N LYS A 132 -8.46 10.15 -32.65
CA LYS A 132 -8.06 10.43 -31.25
C LYS A 132 -6.58 10.15 -31.00
N ASN A 133 -5.96 9.23 -31.76
CA ASN A 133 -4.54 8.92 -31.63
C ASN A 133 -3.61 10.05 -32.09
N ALA A 134 -4.13 11.05 -32.84
CA ALA A 134 -3.35 12.26 -33.14
C ALA A 134 -3.15 13.13 -31.91
N ILE A 135 -4.04 13.09 -30.92
CA ILE A 135 -3.98 13.97 -29.74
C ILE A 135 -3.80 13.13 -28.49
N MET A 136 -2.56 13.02 -28.02
CA MET A 136 -2.24 12.22 -26.83
C MET A 136 -2.13 13.11 -25.59
N ARG A 137 -2.72 12.66 -24.49
CA ARG A 137 -2.55 13.26 -23.16
C ARG A 137 -1.15 12.96 -22.68
N VAL A 138 -0.30 13.97 -22.59
CA VAL A 138 1.04 13.83 -22.02
C VAL A 138 0.95 13.92 -20.50
N ASP A 139 0.22 14.91 -19.98
CA ASP A 139 -0.03 15.07 -18.54
C ASP A 139 -1.47 15.58 -18.30
N GLY A 140 -2.06 15.16 -17.17
CA GLY A 140 -3.42 15.51 -16.78
C GLY A 140 -4.49 14.48 -17.10
N ASN A 141 -4.10 13.24 -17.39
CA ASN A 141 -5.07 12.18 -17.67
C ASN A 141 -6.01 11.89 -16.49
N HIS A 142 -5.48 11.79 -15.27
CA HIS A 142 -6.29 11.65 -14.05
C HIS A 142 -7.28 12.83 -13.93
N ARG A 143 -6.82 14.06 -14.16
CA ARG A 143 -7.65 15.27 -14.10
C ARG A 143 -8.81 15.24 -15.13
N LEU A 144 -8.57 14.76 -16.35
CA LEU A 144 -9.60 14.66 -17.40
C LEU A 144 -10.60 13.52 -17.15
N ARG A 145 -10.11 12.32 -16.79
CA ARG A 145 -10.96 11.14 -16.62
C ARG A 145 -11.92 11.28 -15.43
N PHE A 146 -11.46 11.86 -14.31
CA PHE A 146 -12.35 12.07 -13.15
C PHE A 146 -13.34 13.19 -13.33
N ALA A 147 -12.96 14.23 -14.06
CA ALA A 147 -13.90 15.27 -14.43
C ALA A 147 -15.00 14.72 -15.35
N SER A 148 -14.71 13.75 -16.23
CA SER A 148 -15.74 13.07 -17.04
C SER A 148 -16.79 12.32 -16.21
N ASP A 149 -16.32 11.40 -15.36
CA ASP A 149 -17.17 10.60 -14.47
C ASP A 149 -17.99 11.52 -13.53
N TYR A 150 -17.43 12.67 -13.17
CA TYR A 150 -18.09 13.69 -12.35
C TYR A 150 -19.04 14.61 -13.11
N ILE A 151 -18.73 15.01 -14.34
CA ILE A 151 -19.60 15.85 -15.19
C ILE A 151 -20.93 15.15 -15.42
N SER A 152 -20.94 13.81 -15.54
CA SER A 152 -22.18 13.03 -15.56
C SER A 152 -22.99 13.10 -14.24
N GLU A 153 -22.35 13.37 -13.10
CA GLU A 153 -23.01 13.48 -11.79
C GLU A 153 -23.46 14.91 -11.44
N VAL A 154 -22.75 15.96 -11.90
CA VAL A 154 -22.89 17.33 -11.34
C VAL A 154 -23.31 18.40 -12.35
N SER A 155 -23.51 18.06 -13.64
CA SER A 155 -24.07 18.95 -14.67
C SER A 155 -23.27 20.22 -15.02
N ASP A 156 -22.12 20.47 -14.38
CA ASP A 156 -21.23 21.61 -14.66
C ASP A 156 -19.97 21.14 -15.41
N ASP A 157 -19.75 21.66 -16.62
CA ASP A 157 -18.57 21.39 -17.45
C ASP A 157 -17.52 22.50 -17.28
N TYR A 158 -16.49 22.24 -16.48
CA TYR A 158 -15.47 23.23 -16.13
C TYR A 158 -14.55 23.58 -17.31
N ILE A 159 -14.13 24.86 -17.36
CA ILE A 159 -13.10 25.35 -18.29
C ILE A 159 -11.73 25.25 -17.62
N VAL A 160 -10.77 24.63 -18.29
CA VAL A 160 -9.37 24.48 -17.83
C VAL A 160 -8.40 24.99 -18.88
N SER A 161 -7.18 25.35 -18.44
CA SER A 161 -6.09 25.66 -19.37
C SER A 161 -5.53 24.38 -20.00
N PHE A 162 -5.14 24.48 -21.26
CA PHE A 162 -4.42 23.43 -21.97
C PHE A 162 -3.19 23.99 -22.70
N CYS A 163 -2.18 23.13 -22.86
CA CYS A 163 -1.04 23.34 -23.72
C CYS A 163 -0.93 22.17 -24.70
N LEU A 164 -1.12 22.44 -25.98
CA LEU A 164 -0.96 21.47 -27.06
C LEU A 164 0.45 21.63 -27.66
N ILE A 165 1.28 20.60 -27.52
CA ILE A 165 2.62 20.54 -28.10
C ILE A 165 2.50 19.98 -29.52
N ASP A 166 2.85 20.77 -30.54
CA ASP A 166 2.84 20.32 -31.92
C ASP A 166 4.13 19.53 -32.22
N LEU A 167 4.00 18.21 -32.35
CA LEU A 167 5.12 17.29 -32.59
C LEU A 167 5.26 16.92 -34.08
N GLN A 168 4.64 17.69 -34.98
CA GLN A 168 4.71 17.42 -36.42
C GLN A 168 6.10 17.63 -37.02
N GLU A 169 6.93 18.52 -36.46
CA GLU A 169 8.19 18.96 -37.09
C GLU A 169 9.49 18.43 -36.43
N ASP A 170 9.44 17.73 -35.29
CA ASP A 170 10.65 17.25 -34.62
C ASP A 170 10.56 15.77 -34.16
N ILE A 171 11.29 14.91 -34.89
CA ILE A 171 11.97 13.68 -34.44
C ILE A 171 11.15 12.73 -33.51
N GLY A 172 10.45 11.76 -34.12
CA GLY A 172 10.22 10.42 -33.55
C GLY A 172 9.22 10.28 -32.38
N THR A 173 8.59 9.10 -32.31
CA THR A 173 7.64 8.65 -31.27
C THR A 173 8.20 8.61 -29.83
N SER A 174 9.51 8.78 -29.65
CA SER A 174 10.20 8.76 -28.35
C SER A 174 10.08 10.05 -27.51
N ASN A 175 9.31 11.04 -27.98
CA ASN A 175 9.19 12.35 -27.32
C ASN A 175 8.08 12.42 -26.26
N GLU A 176 6.92 11.78 -26.41
CA GLU A 176 5.83 11.96 -25.41
C GLU A 176 6.19 11.34 -24.05
N GLU A 177 6.77 10.14 -24.05
CA GLU A 177 7.29 9.47 -22.85
C GLU A 177 8.41 10.29 -22.20
N PHE A 178 9.30 10.88 -23.01
CA PHE A 178 10.40 11.70 -22.51
C PHE A 178 9.90 13.04 -21.97
N ILE A 179 8.92 13.68 -22.62
CA ILE A 179 8.27 14.90 -22.13
C ILE A 179 7.52 14.59 -20.83
N PHE A 180 6.78 13.49 -20.76
CA PHE A 180 6.14 13.01 -19.53
C PHE A 180 7.17 12.78 -18.42
N TYR A 181 8.29 12.11 -18.73
CA TYR A 181 9.40 11.92 -17.81
C TYR A 181 9.97 13.26 -17.33
N LEU A 182 10.20 14.24 -18.22
CA LEU A 182 10.71 15.55 -17.87
C LEU A 182 9.75 16.31 -16.96
N ILE A 183 8.45 16.33 -17.30
CA ILE A 183 7.43 16.99 -16.49
C ILE A 183 7.39 16.39 -15.07
N ASN A 184 7.45 15.06 -14.94
CA ASN A 184 7.28 14.40 -13.65
C ASN A 184 8.57 14.23 -12.83
N ASN A 185 9.74 14.16 -13.47
CA ASN A 185 11.03 13.92 -12.78
C ASN A 185 11.94 15.14 -12.71
N LYS A 186 11.83 16.11 -13.63
CA LYS A 186 12.60 17.37 -13.54
C LYS A 186 11.86 18.42 -12.73
N ALA A 187 10.53 18.41 -12.71
CA ALA A 187 9.78 19.06 -11.65
C ALA A 187 9.84 18.14 -10.42
N LYS A 188 10.84 18.31 -9.56
CA LYS A 188 10.79 17.71 -8.21
C LYS A 188 9.42 18.07 -7.62
N PRO A 189 8.60 17.09 -7.21
CA PRO A 189 7.37 17.40 -6.50
C PRO A 189 7.73 18.29 -5.31
N LEU A 190 7.16 19.48 -5.28
CA LEU A 190 7.33 20.52 -4.26
C LEU A 190 6.66 20.13 -2.93
N MET A 191 6.84 18.89 -2.47
CA MET A 191 6.70 18.54 -1.06
C MET A 191 8.09 18.69 -0.42
N ASP A 192 8.70 19.85 -0.64
CA ASP A 192 9.95 20.22 0.00
C ASP A 192 9.63 20.71 1.42
N GLU A 193 10.49 20.35 2.36
CA GLU A 193 10.41 20.71 3.78
C GLU A 193 10.10 22.21 4.00
N GLU A 194 10.61 23.08 3.11
CA GLU A 194 10.39 24.52 3.13
C GLU A 194 8.95 24.94 2.84
N ASN A 195 8.25 24.24 1.92
CA ASN A 195 6.85 24.53 1.60
C ASN A 195 5.94 24.13 2.75
N LEU A 196 6.18 22.94 3.32
CA LEU A 196 5.47 22.51 4.52
C LEU A 196 5.71 23.53 5.64
N LYS A 197 6.95 23.96 5.85
CA LYS A 197 7.26 24.97 6.85
C LYS A 197 6.48 26.27 6.63
N PHE A 198 6.42 26.77 5.40
CA PHE A 198 5.64 27.98 5.07
C PHE A 198 4.15 27.84 5.43
N ILE A 199 3.55 26.68 5.15
CA ILE A 199 2.14 26.42 5.47
C ILE A 199 1.94 26.27 6.99
N ILE A 200 2.80 25.51 7.65
CA ILE A 200 2.68 25.20 9.09
C ILE A 200 2.91 26.44 9.97
N ASP A 201 3.87 27.29 9.58
CA ASP A 201 4.29 28.48 10.35
C ASP A 201 3.42 29.72 10.08
N ASN A 202 2.53 29.69 9.08
CA ASN A 202 1.68 30.83 8.72
C ASN A 202 0.18 30.59 9.01
N PRO A 203 -0.25 30.67 10.29
CA PRO A 203 -1.64 30.44 10.69
C PRO A 203 -2.60 31.56 10.21
N VAL A 204 -2.07 32.70 9.78
CA VAL A 204 -2.88 33.82 9.24
C VAL A 204 -3.35 33.51 7.83
N ALA A 205 -2.45 33.06 6.96
CA ALA A 205 -2.79 32.66 5.59
C ALA A 205 -3.47 31.28 5.54
N PHE A 206 -3.07 30.37 6.44
CA PHE A 206 -3.58 29.00 6.51
C PHE A 206 -4.15 28.75 7.90
N SER A 207 -5.37 29.18 8.18
CA SER A 207 -6.01 28.94 9.47
C SER A 207 -6.26 27.45 9.73
N ASP A 208 -6.42 27.05 11.00
CA ASP A 208 -6.73 25.65 11.33
C ASP A 208 -8.03 25.18 10.67
N ALA A 209 -9.05 26.04 10.63
CA ALA A 209 -10.30 25.77 9.93
C ALA A 209 -10.11 25.60 8.40
N PHE A 210 -9.20 26.35 7.79
CA PHE A 210 -8.85 26.21 6.38
C PHE A 210 -8.16 24.86 6.14
N LEU A 211 -7.12 24.52 6.93
CA LEU A 211 -6.43 23.23 6.79
C LEU A 211 -7.38 22.06 7.06
N LYS A 212 -8.23 22.15 8.08
CA LYS A 212 -9.23 21.12 8.40
C LYS A 212 -10.10 20.76 7.20
N LYS A 213 -10.45 21.77 6.38
CA LYS A 213 -11.32 21.64 5.21
C LYS A 213 -10.56 21.17 3.96
N GLU A 214 -9.39 21.76 3.70
CA GLU A 214 -8.71 21.60 2.42
C GLU A 214 -7.68 20.46 2.43
N ASP A 215 -6.97 20.25 3.55
CA ASP A 215 -6.01 19.14 3.74
C ASP A 215 -5.86 18.85 5.25
N PHE A 216 -6.66 17.92 5.75
CA PHE A 216 -6.69 17.56 7.17
C PHE A 216 -5.33 17.02 7.67
N PRO A 217 -4.59 16.19 6.92
CA PRO A 217 -3.21 15.84 7.28
C PRO A 217 -2.29 17.03 7.55
N LEU A 218 -2.40 18.17 6.85
CA LEU A 218 -1.63 19.38 7.17
C LEU A 218 -1.97 19.96 8.54
N LEU A 219 -3.26 19.91 8.95
CA LEU A 219 -3.66 20.33 10.29
C LEU A 219 -3.03 19.44 11.37
N LEU A 220 -3.10 18.12 11.19
CA LEU A 220 -2.48 17.16 12.10
C LEU A 220 -0.96 17.35 12.18
N THR A 221 -0.32 17.61 11.04
CA THR A 221 1.10 17.94 10.93
C THR A 221 1.44 19.17 11.75
N ARG A 222 0.62 20.23 11.65
CA ARG A 222 0.81 21.45 12.44
C ARG A 222 0.76 21.18 13.94
N TYR A 223 -0.18 20.36 14.39
CA TYR A 223 -0.30 20.01 15.80
C TYR A 223 0.91 19.23 16.30
N ILE A 224 1.37 18.22 15.57
CA ILE A 224 2.57 17.46 15.95
C ILE A 224 3.82 18.36 15.94
N ALA A 225 4.00 19.16 14.89
CA ALA A 225 5.20 19.98 14.69
C ALA A 225 5.37 21.09 15.75
N LYS A 226 4.26 21.61 16.29
CA LYS A 226 4.26 22.67 17.33
C LYS A 226 4.45 22.14 18.75
N GLU A 227 4.40 20.83 18.96
CA GLU A 227 4.66 20.25 20.29
C GLU A 227 6.15 20.24 20.66
N ASN A 228 6.40 20.19 21.97
CA ASN A 228 7.74 20.22 22.53
C ASN A 228 8.61 19.07 22.01
N THR A 229 9.74 19.42 21.41
CA THR A 229 10.65 18.49 20.74
C THR A 229 11.31 17.48 21.67
N ALA A 230 11.41 17.77 22.96
CA ALA A 230 12.07 16.89 23.92
C ALA A 230 11.33 15.55 24.12
N ILE A 231 10.01 15.50 23.90
CA ILE A 231 9.19 14.29 24.11
C ILE A 231 9.32 13.31 22.93
N PHE A 232 9.68 13.81 21.75
CA PHE A 232 9.74 13.03 20.50
C PHE A 232 11.14 12.99 19.90
N ASP A 233 12.17 13.20 20.73
CA ASP A 233 13.57 13.34 20.30
C ASP A 233 14.04 12.12 19.49
N SER A 234 13.64 10.92 19.89
CA SER A 234 14.00 9.66 19.22
C SER A 234 13.50 9.60 17.77
N ILE A 235 12.22 9.87 17.54
CA ILE A 235 11.65 9.94 16.19
C ILE A 235 12.21 11.15 15.41
N TYR A 236 12.35 12.31 16.05
CA TYR A 236 12.85 13.51 15.37
C TYR A 236 14.30 13.38 14.91
N LYS A 237 15.15 12.69 15.67
CA LYS A 237 16.52 12.32 15.23
C LYS A 237 16.50 11.42 14.00
N ASN A 238 15.56 10.48 13.94
CA ASN A 238 15.41 9.61 12.77
C ASN A 238 14.94 10.37 11.53
N PHE A 239 14.04 11.35 11.70
CA PHE A 239 13.55 12.14 10.58
C PHE A 239 14.61 13.06 9.96
N GLY A 240 15.63 13.45 10.72
CA GLY A 240 16.72 14.31 10.25
C GLY A 240 16.20 15.61 9.62
N ASP A 241 16.73 15.95 8.43
CA ASP A 241 16.42 17.19 7.72
C ASP A 241 15.02 17.22 7.09
N LYS A 242 14.29 16.08 7.08
CA LYS A 242 12.95 15.95 6.48
C LYS A 242 11.86 15.80 7.55
N LYS A 243 11.94 16.61 8.61
CA LYS A 243 11.09 16.47 9.79
C LYS A 243 9.61 16.62 9.46
N LEU A 244 9.19 17.72 8.86
CA LEU A 244 7.81 18.02 8.51
C LEU A 244 7.27 17.04 7.47
N SER A 245 8.11 16.66 6.49
CA SER A 245 7.74 15.70 5.46
C SER A 245 7.39 14.32 6.05
N ASN A 246 8.19 13.87 7.03
CA ASN A 246 7.93 12.63 7.75
C ASN A 246 6.74 12.74 8.72
N ILE A 247 6.60 13.86 9.43
CA ILE A 247 5.41 14.12 10.26
C ILE A 247 4.14 14.09 9.40
N TYR A 248 4.16 14.74 8.24
CA TYR A 248 3.04 14.73 7.29
C TYR A 248 2.69 13.33 6.84
N SER A 249 3.69 12.50 6.55
CA SER A 249 3.46 11.10 6.20
C SER A 249 2.73 10.34 7.33
N VAL A 250 3.18 10.52 8.58
CA VAL A 250 2.52 9.91 9.77
C VAL A 250 1.10 10.44 9.97
N ALA A 251 0.91 11.75 9.81
CA ALA A 251 -0.41 12.39 9.87
C ALA A 251 -1.36 11.82 8.80
N ASN A 252 -0.85 11.58 7.59
CA ASN A 252 -1.62 11.00 6.50
C ASN A 252 -2.04 9.55 6.80
N VAL A 253 -1.12 8.71 7.28
CA VAL A 253 -1.46 7.35 7.74
C VAL A 253 -2.55 7.40 8.81
N THR A 254 -2.42 8.32 9.77
CA THR A 254 -3.38 8.46 10.85
C THR A 254 -4.74 8.88 10.33
N ASN A 255 -4.81 9.89 9.46
CA ASN A 255 -6.05 10.34 8.84
C ASN A 255 -6.77 9.21 8.08
N ASN A 256 -6.03 8.37 7.36
CA ASN A 256 -6.63 7.31 6.55
C ASN A 256 -7.20 6.16 7.40
N LEU A 257 -6.59 5.88 8.56
CA LEU A 257 -7.00 4.77 9.44
C LEU A 257 -7.92 5.18 10.59
N THR A 258 -8.11 6.47 10.81
CA THR A 258 -8.90 6.97 11.94
C THR A 258 -9.96 7.95 11.47
N SER A 259 -11.11 7.94 12.13
CA SER A 259 -12.15 8.93 11.88
C SER A 259 -11.86 10.28 12.55
N LEU A 260 -10.59 10.69 12.72
CA LEU A 260 -10.23 11.94 13.42
C LEU A 260 -10.84 13.20 12.77
N SER A 261 -11.24 13.14 11.50
CA SER A 261 -11.96 14.23 10.84
C SER A 261 -13.35 14.50 11.41
N ILE A 262 -13.94 13.55 12.15
CA ILE A 262 -15.31 13.69 12.72
C ILE A 262 -15.37 14.53 14.00
N TYR A 263 -14.23 14.86 14.61
CA TYR A 263 -14.23 15.64 15.85
C TYR A 263 -14.58 17.11 15.56
N GLU A 264 -15.60 17.62 16.26
CA GLU A 264 -16.11 18.99 16.05
C GLU A 264 -15.14 20.06 16.57
N LYS A 265 -14.42 19.79 17.68
CA LYS A 265 -13.51 20.75 18.32
C LYS A 265 -12.04 20.45 18.01
N ASP A 266 -11.28 21.50 17.74
CA ASP A 266 -9.85 21.43 17.42
C ASP A 266 -9.00 20.91 18.60
N GLU A 267 -9.40 21.20 19.84
CA GLU A 267 -8.74 20.70 21.05
C GLU A 267 -8.84 19.17 21.18
N ASP A 268 -9.94 18.56 20.74
CA ASP A 268 -10.12 17.11 20.69
C ASP A 268 -9.24 16.48 19.61
N ILE A 269 -9.17 17.11 18.43
CA ILE A 269 -8.30 16.66 17.32
C ILE A 269 -6.84 16.67 17.76
N ARG A 270 -6.37 17.82 18.28
CA ARG A 270 -4.99 17.98 18.75
C ARG A 270 -4.67 16.96 19.83
N THR A 271 -5.53 16.80 20.82
CA THR A 271 -5.29 15.85 21.92
C THR A 271 -5.17 14.41 21.40
N ASN A 272 -6.03 14.00 20.47
CA ASN A 272 -6.03 12.64 19.96
C ASN A 272 -4.83 12.34 19.07
N ILE A 273 -4.46 13.24 18.14
CA ILE A 273 -3.28 13.02 17.30
C ILE A 273 -2.00 12.96 18.13
N LEU A 274 -1.89 13.78 19.18
CA LEU A 274 -0.71 13.76 20.05
C LEU A 274 -0.64 12.51 20.91
N LYS A 275 -1.78 11.96 21.35
CA LYS A 275 -1.81 10.65 22.03
C LYS A 275 -1.31 9.53 21.11
N ILE A 276 -1.76 9.52 19.86
CA ILE A 276 -1.31 8.54 18.86
C ILE A 276 0.20 8.70 18.63
N PHE A 277 0.66 9.92 18.36
CA PHE A 277 2.06 10.20 18.08
C PHE A 277 2.97 9.87 19.27
N PHE A 278 2.53 10.14 20.50
CA PHE A 278 3.24 9.75 21.71
C PHE A 278 3.39 8.23 21.82
N LYS A 279 2.33 7.49 21.47
CA LYS A 279 2.38 6.03 21.52
C LYS A 279 3.29 5.44 20.45
N VAL A 280 3.27 6.01 19.25
CA VAL A 280 4.18 5.66 18.15
C VAL A 280 5.63 5.94 18.55
N ASN A 281 5.92 7.06 19.23
CA ASN A 281 7.26 7.36 19.76
C ASN A 281 7.72 6.29 20.76
N ALA A 282 6.87 5.90 21.71
CA ALA A 282 7.22 4.86 22.68
C ALA A 282 7.50 3.49 22.02
N LEU A 283 6.71 3.09 21.02
CA LEU A 283 6.94 1.86 20.26
C LEU A 283 8.26 1.93 19.48
N TYR A 284 8.51 3.06 18.82
CA TYR A 284 9.75 3.29 18.08
C TYR A 284 10.99 3.20 18.99
N GLU A 285 10.95 3.83 20.16
CA GLU A 285 12.04 3.77 21.14
C GLU A 285 12.38 2.34 21.57
N ASN A 286 11.37 1.50 21.80
CA ASN A 286 11.61 0.10 22.16
C ASN A 286 12.26 -0.70 21.02
N LEU A 287 11.89 -0.41 19.77
CA LEU A 287 12.44 -1.09 18.59
C LEU A 287 13.86 -0.66 18.23
N CYS A 288 14.28 0.54 18.64
CA CYS A 288 15.64 1.06 18.40
C CYS A 288 16.74 0.26 19.11
N THR A 289 16.39 -0.76 19.89
CA THR A 289 17.33 -1.78 20.40
C THR A 289 17.98 -2.59 19.27
N HIS A 290 17.37 -2.64 18.08
CA HIS A 290 17.95 -3.25 16.88
C HIS A 290 18.60 -2.19 15.99
N ASP A 291 19.94 -2.25 15.83
CA ASP A 291 20.74 -1.24 15.11
C ASP A 291 20.26 -0.96 13.67
N LYS A 292 19.65 -1.95 13.01
CA LYS A 292 19.21 -1.86 11.60
C LYS A 292 17.86 -1.16 11.41
N VAL A 293 17.10 -0.92 12.48
CA VAL A 293 15.76 -0.32 12.41
C VAL A 293 15.79 1.06 11.78
N HIS A 294 16.87 1.82 12.01
CA HIS A 294 17.08 3.14 11.43
C HIS A 294 17.30 3.13 9.90
N HIS A 295 17.58 1.97 9.30
CA HIS A 295 17.73 1.86 7.84
C HIS A 295 16.40 1.74 7.10
N LEU A 296 15.29 1.53 7.81
CA LEU A 296 13.96 1.53 7.24
C LEU A 296 13.43 2.96 7.14
N GLU A 297 13.44 3.53 5.93
CA GLU A 297 12.98 4.91 5.68
C GLU A 297 11.52 5.16 6.11
N TYR A 298 10.69 4.11 6.12
CA TYR A 298 9.26 4.17 6.43
C TYR A 298 8.90 3.65 7.84
N ILE A 299 9.87 3.46 8.73
CA ILE A 299 9.66 2.76 10.00
C ILE A 299 8.58 3.43 10.87
N VAL A 300 8.54 4.75 10.93
CA VAL A 300 7.58 5.45 11.78
C VAL A 300 6.16 5.36 11.18
N GLN A 301 6.04 5.41 9.85
CA GLN A 301 4.78 5.21 9.13
C GLN A 301 4.26 3.78 9.33
N LEU A 302 5.15 2.78 9.28
CA LEU A 302 4.83 1.39 9.57
C LEU A 302 4.35 1.23 11.01
N ILE A 303 5.09 1.73 12.00
CA ILE A 303 4.69 1.64 13.41
C ILE A 303 3.33 2.31 13.60
N THR A 304 3.10 3.47 12.97
CA THR A 304 1.80 4.16 12.99
C THR A 304 0.70 3.27 12.41
N TYR A 305 0.93 2.69 11.24
CA TYR A 305 -0.01 1.81 10.56
C TYR A 305 -0.37 0.60 11.43
N VAL A 306 0.63 -0.13 11.92
CA VAL A 306 0.46 -1.32 12.76
C VAL A 306 -0.21 -0.97 14.08
N TYR A 307 0.21 0.13 14.72
CA TYR A 307 -0.42 0.60 15.93
C TYR A 307 -1.91 0.83 15.71
N LEU A 308 -2.29 1.59 14.68
CA LEU A 308 -3.69 1.93 14.41
C LEU A 308 -4.52 0.72 13.96
N ASP A 309 -3.96 -0.17 13.14
CA ASP A 309 -4.61 -1.41 12.71
C ASP A 309 -4.93 -2.34 13.91
N PHE A 310 -4.02 -2.42 14.88
CA PHE A 310 -4.21 -3.21 16.10
C PHE A 310 -4.99 -2.46 17.21
N CYS A 311 -5.01 -1.13 17.19
CA CYS A 311 -5.51 -0.29 18.28
C CYS A 311 -7.01 -0.31 18.50
N ASN A 312 -7.79 -0.84 17.57
CA ASN A 312 -9.20 -1.09 17.82
C ASN A 312 -9.45 -2.09 18.97
N LYS A 313 -8.40 -2.64 19.62
CA LYS A 313 -8.51 -3.66 20.68
C LYS A 313 -7.70 -3.42 21.98
N ASN A 314 -7.09 -2.25 22.22
CA ASN A 314 -6.30 -1.94 23.45
C ASN A 314 -5.22 -2.99 23.80
N LYS A 315 -4.32 -3.30 22.85
CA LYS A 315 -3.32 -4.37 23.01
C LYS A 315 -1.88 -3.93 22.77
N ASP A 316 -1.43 -2.85 23.40
CA ASP A 316 -0.08 -2.29 23.20
C ASP A 316 1.06 -3.32 23.31
N LYS A 317 0.98 -4.24 24.27
CA LYS A 317 1.97 -5.31 24.45
C LYS A 317 1.97 -6.31 23.28
N GLU A 318 0.82 -6.53 22.67
CA GLU A 318 0.69 -7.38 21.48
C GLU A 318 1.24 -6.67 20.24
N THR A 319 0.93 -5.38 20.08
CA THR A 319 1.50 -4.53 19.01
C THR A 319 3.03 -4.52 19.06
N GLN A 320 3.61 -4.29 20.24
CA GLN A 320 5.07 -4.29 20.44
C GLN A 320 5.68 -5.64 20.02
N LYS A 321 5.10 -6.75 20.48
CA LYS A 321 5.58 -8.11 20.13
C LYS A 321 5.52 -8.39 18.64
N TRP A 322 4.44 -8.00 17.97
CA TRP A 322 4.30 -8.18 16.53
C TRP A 322 5.32 -7.34 15.74
N LEU A 323 5.60 -6.12 16.20
CA LEU A 323 6.64 -5.27 15.61
C LEU A 323 8.04 -5.88 15.79
N GLU A 324 8.37 -6.40 16.99
CA GLU A 324 9.64 -7.11 17.24
C GLU A 324 9.78 -8.33 16.30
N MET A 325 8.75 -9.17 16.21
CA MET A 325 8.74 -10.31 15.29
C MET A 325 8.88 -9.91 13.83
N PHE A 326 8.32 -8.75 13.45
CA PHE A 326 8.47 -8.21 12.10
C PHE A 326 9.91 -7.76 11.83
N ILE A 327 10.54 -7.05 12.77
CA ILE A 327 11.95 -6.63 12.67
C ILE A 327 12.87 -7.85 12.58
N ASP A 328 12.68 -8.86 13.42
CA ASP A 328 13.42 -10.12 13.35
C ASP A 328 13.23 -10.82 12.00
N TRP A 329 11.99 -10.84 11.50
CA TRP A 329 11.70 -11.43 10.20
C TRP A 329 12.39 -10.68 9.06
N LEU A 330 12.42 -9.34 9.08
CA LEU A 330 13.17 -8.57 8.09
C LEU A 330 14.66 -8.88 8.16
N GLU A 331 15.21 -9.05 9.37
CA GLU A 331 16.63 -9.37 9.56
C GLU A 331 16.97 -10.74 9.01
N LEU A 332 16.20 -11.76 9.41
CA LEU A 332 16.39 -13.14 8.97
C LEU A 332 16.32 -13.30 7.45
N ASN A 333 15.53 -12.47 6.78
CA ASN A 333 15.33 -12.52 5.33
C ASN A 333 16.13 -11.45 4.56
N ASN A 334 17.00 -10.68 5.24
CA ASN A 334 17.80 -9.60 4.67
C ASN A 334 16.96 -8.55 3.89
N LEU A 335 15.79 -8.19 4.41
CA LEU A 335 14.81 -7.34 3.71
C LEU A 335 14.93 -5.85 4.06
N PHE A 336 15.82 -5.46 4.96
CA PHE A 336 16.07 -4.06 5.32
C PHE A 336 16.50 -3.16 4.14
N GLY A 337 17.03 -3.76 3.07
CA GLY A 337 17.48 -3.04 1.87
C GLY A 337 16.44 -2.92 0.76
N LEU A 338 15.22 -3.43 0.96
CA LEU A 338 14.17 -3.35 -0.07
C LEU A 338 13.80 -1.89 -0.35
N LYS A 339 13.90 -1.51 -1.62
CA LYS A 339 13.42 -0.23 -2.13
C LYS A 339 12.13 -0.49 -2.91
N SER A 340 11.20 0.47 -2.84
CA SER A 340 9.97 0.47 -3.65
C SER A 340 8.84 -0.49 -3.23
N VAL A 341 8.88 -1.09 -2.03
CA VAL A 341 7.74 -1.84 -1.46
C VAL A 341 7.06 -0.96 -0.41
N SER A 342 5.72 -0.87 -0.43
CA SER A 342 5.01 -0.09 0.58
C SER A 342 5.08 -0.77 1.95
N TYR A 343 5.04 0.02 3.03
CA TYR A 343 5.04 -0.52 4.39
C TYR A 343 3.79 -1.37 4.67
N GLN A 344 2.65 -1.10 4.03
CA GLN A 344 1.44 -1.93 4.15
C GLN A 344 1.62 -3.30 3.51
N GLU A 345 2.17 -3.36 2.29
CA GLU A 345 2.34 -4.63 1.58
C GLU A 345 3.30 -5.57 2.30
N ILE A 346 4.45 -5.05 2.74
CA ILE A 346 5.44 -5.87 3.45
C ILE A 346 4.91 -6.35 4.80
N TRP A 347 4.15 -5.50 5.50
CA TRP A 347 3.45 -5.88 6.72
C TRP A 347 2.42 -6.98 6.45
N ASN A 348 1.60 -6.83 5.40
CA ASN A 348 0.57 -7.80 5.04
C ASN A 348 1.19 -9.14 4.66
N ILE A 349 2.30 -9.15 3.93
CA ILE A 349 3.05 -10.37 3.61
C ILE A 349 3.55 -11.03 4.90
N PHE A 350 4.20 -10.27 5.78
CA PHE A 350 4.65 -10.77 7.07
C PHE A 350 3.49 -11.37 7.88
N HIS A 351 2.38 -10.64 7.98
CA HIS A 351 1.21 -11.02 8.74
C HIS A 351 0.54 -12.26 8.16
N GLN A 352 0.38 -12.34 6.83
CA GLN A 352 -0.12 -13.54 6.15
C GLN A 352 0.80 -14.74 6.34
N ILE A 353 2.12 -14.57 6.24
CA ILE A 353 3.10 -15.64 6.47
C ILE A 353 3.02 -16.12 7.92
N HIS A 354 2.95 -15.21 8.89
CA HIS A 354 2.92 -15.55 10.31
C HIS A 354 1.55 -16.02 10.79
N GLN A 355 0.46 -15.73 10.08
CA GLN A 355 -0.84 -16.36 10.30
C GLN A 355 -0.91 -17.74 9.63
N SER A 356 -0.42 -17.89 8.39
CA SER A 356 -0.52 -19.11 7.58
C SER A 356 0.47 -20.22 7.97
N LYS A 357 1.73 -19.90 8.29
CA LYS A 357 2.72 -20.88 8.81
C LYS A 357 2.30 -21.44 10.18
N SER A 358 1.50 -20.67 10.89
CA SER A 358 1.11 -20.92 12.28
C SER A 358 0.13 -22.07 12.46
N ASN A 359 -0.60 -22.48 11.42
CA ASN A 359 -1.67 -23.47 11.55
C ASN A 359 -1.18 -24.91 11.48
N LYS A 360 0.04 -25.17 11.02
CA LYS A 360 0.57 -26.53 10.92
C LYS A 360 1.08 -27.01 12.28
N VAL A 361 0.59 -28.17 12.72
CA VAL A 361 1.05 -28.87 13.92
C VAL A 361 1.86 -30.08 13.49
N PHE A 362 3.17 -30.04 13.70
CA PHE A 362 4.04 -31.17 13.34
C PHE A 362 3.90 -32.27 14.40
N VAL A 363 3.48 -33.47 13.98
CA VAL A 363 3.24 -34.60 14.87
C VAL A 363 4.32 -35.65 14.64
N SER A 364 5.24 -35.74 15.60
CA SER A 364 6.40 -36.63 15.58
C SER A 364 6.13 -37.88 16.42
N LEU A 365 5.97 -39.03 15.75
CA LEU A 365 5.65 -40.31 16.38
C LEU A 365 6.56 -41.42 15.83
N ALA A 366 6.78 -42.47 16.62
CA ALA A 366 7.35 -43.71 16.09
C ALA A 366 6.38 -44.34 15.07
N VAL A 367 6.87 -44.91 13.97
CA VAL A 367 6.00 -45.60 12.99
C VAL A 367 5.63 -46.99 13.51
N LYS A 368 4.59 -47.07 14.35
CA LYS A 368 4.09 -48.31 14.95
C LYS A 368 2.56 -48.35 14.97
N LYS A 369 1.97 -49.53 15.14
CA LYS A 369 0.49 -49.68 15.22
C LYS A 369 -0.05 -49.05 16.50
N GLU A 370 0.69 -49.18 17.58
CA GLU A 370 0.33 -48.68 18.92
C GLU A 370 0.30 -47.14 18.98
N THR A 371 1.02 -46.46 18.08
CA THR A 371 1.04 -44.99 17.95
C THR A 371 -0.07 -44.44 17.04
N ASP A 372 -0.80 -45.30 16.32
CA ASP A 372 -1.91 -44.84 15.46
C ASP A 372 -3.09 -44.35 16.29
N ASP A 373 -3.36 -44.99 17.44
CA ASP A 373 -4.41 -44.53 18.35
C ASP A 373 -4.02 -43.22 19.04
N VAL A 374 -2.73 -43.04 19.37
CA VAL A 374 -2.18 -41.75 19.84
C VAL A 374 -2.40 -40.65 18.79
N TYR A 375 -2.11 -40.94 17.52
CA TYR A 375 -2.34 -39.98 16.43
C TYR A 375 -3.81 -39.61 16.25
N LYS A 376 -4.72 -40.60 16.34
CA LYS A 376 -6.17 -40.34 16.28
C LYS A 376 -6.62 -39.43 17.41
N SER A 377 -6.15 -39.65 18.63
CA SER A 377 -6.44 -38.78 19.77
C SER A 377 -5.92 -37.36 19.56
N ILE A 378 -4.68 -37.19 19.08
CA ILE A 378 -4.14 -35.86 18.73
C ILE A 378 -5.05 -35.16 17.70
N ARG A 379 -5.44 -35.86 16.63
CA ARG A 379 -6.32 -35.29 15.60
C ARG A 379 -7.70 -34.94 16.14
N SER A 380 -8.27 -35.78 17.01
CA SER A 380 -9.56 -35.53 17.66
C SER A 380 -9.53 -34.22 18.44
N VAL A 381 -8.52 -34.04 19.29
CA VAL A 381 -8.33 -32.82 20.08
C VAL A 381 -8.12 -31.60 19.20
N ILE A 382 -7.31 -31.69 18.14
CA ILE A 382 -7.09 -30.58 17.22
C ILE A 382 -8.39 -30.18 16.52
N ASN A 383 -9.21 -31.13 16.08
CA ASN A 383 -10.52 -30.85 15.47
C ASN A 383 -11.47 -30.16 16.47
N GLU A 384 -11.46 -30.59 17.73
CA GLU A 384 -12.25 -29.98 18.78
C GLU A 384 -11.82 -28.51 19.03
N ILE A 385 -10.51 -28.26 19.14
CA ILE A 385 -9.93 -26.93 19.27
C ILE A 385 -10.27 -26.04 18.07
N ASN A 386 -10.13 -26.56 16.85
CA ASN A 386 -10.51 -25.83 15.63
C ASN A 386 -11.98 -25.42 15.64
N SER A 387 -12.87 -26.33 16.05
CA SER A 387 -14.30 -26.05 16.12
C SER A 387 -14.63 -25.05 17.23
N HIS A 388 -13.97 -25.15 18.38
CA HIS A 388 -14.20 -24.26 19.52
C HIS A 388 -13.74 -22.82 19.24
N PHE A 389 -12.61 -22.65 18.58
CA PHE A 389 -11.95 -21.36 18.41
C PHE A 389 -12.02 -20.79 16.99
N ASP A 390 -12.75 -21.44 16.08
CA ASP A 390 -12.82 -21.10 14.65
C ASP A 390 -11.44 -20.97 14.01
N LEU A 391 -10.64 -22.04 14.15
CA LEU A 391 -9.27 -22.13 13.64
C LEU A 391 -9.14 -23.24 12.59
N ASN A 392 -8.03 -23.23 11.86
CA ASN A 392 -7.70 -24.25 10.87
C ASN A 392 -6.35 -24.91 11.15
N LEU A 393 -6.14 -25.38 12.38
CA LEU A 393 -4.93 -26.14 12.74
C LEU A 393 -4.90 -27.48 11.99
N GLU A 394 -3.80 -27.78 11.32
CA GLU A 394 -3.61 -28.98 10.50
C GLU A 394 -2.50 -29.86 11.10
N PRO A 395 -2.81 -31.07 11.63
CA PRO A 395 -1.79 -32.01 12.06
C PRO A 395 -1.09 -32.65 10.85
N ILE A 396 0.24 -32.60 10.84
CA ILE A 396 1.09 -33.19 9.80
C ILE A 396 1.88 -34.35 10.39
N ARG A 397 1.72 -35.54 9.78
CA ARG A 397 2.50 -36.75 10.06
C ARG A 397 3.24 -37.15 8.78
N ILE A 398 4.57 -37.04 8.78
CA ILE A 398 5.39 -37.13 7.55
C ILE A 398 5.36 -38.52 6.90
N ASP A 399 5.20 -39.59 7.68
CA ASP A 399 5.12 -40.97 7.17
C ASP A 399 3.87 -41.23 6.31
N GLN A 400 2.85 -40.35 6.39
CA GLN A 400 1.65 -40.36 5.56
C GLN A 400 1.79 -39.50 4.29
N TYR A 401 2.81 -38.65 4.20
CA TYR A 401 3.12 -37.83 3.02
C TYR A 401 4.10 -38.55 2.09
N ARG A 402 3.60 -39.47 1.26
CA ARG A 402 4.39 -40.01 0.13
C ARG A 402 4.14 -39.19 -1.13
N LYS A 403 4.88 -38.11 -1.34
CA LYS A 403 5.06 -37.55 -2.69
C LYS A 403 6.30 -38.16 -3.33
N GLY A 404 6.11 -38.67 -4.54
CA GLY A 404 7.11 -39.45 -5.26
C GLY A 404 8.37 -38.64 -5.57
N VAL A 405 9.50 -39.30 -5.29
CA VAL A 405 10.81 -39.19 -5.93
C VAL A 405 11.50 -37.80 -5.93
N THR A 406 12.73 -37.80 -5.38
CA THR A 406 13.86 -36.89 -5.66
C THR A 406 14.12 -35.65 -4.79
N TYR A 407 13.60 -35.57 -3.55
CA TYR A 407 14.14 -34.69 -2.51
C TYR A 407 14.39 -35.49 -1.22
N GLY A 408 15.48 -35.17 -0.51
CA GLY A 408 15.83 -35.87 0.73
C GLY A 408 14.71 -35.70 1.76
N ILE A 409 14.06 -36.80 2.14
CA ILE A 409 12.96 -36.83 3.13
C ILE A 409 13.32 -36.03 4.40
N SER A 410 14.60 -36.02 4.78
CA SER A 410 15.14 -35.25 5.90
C SER A 410 14.98 -33.73 5.76
N ASP A 411 15.21 -33.14 4.58
CA ASP A 411 15.08 -31.69 4.38
C ASP A 411 13.60 -31.26 4.42
N GLU A 412 12.71 -32.10 3.91
CA GLU A 412 11.26 -31.88 3.95
C GLU A 412 10.73 -31.94 5.40
N ILE A 413 11.22 -32.90 6.21
CA ILE A 413 10.92 -32.98 7.65
C ILE A 413 11.37 -31.70 8.37
N LEU A 414 12.64 -31.29 8.20
CA LEU A 414 13.17 -30.10 8.85
C LEU A 414 12.45 -28.82 8.40
N LYS A 415 12.06 -28.76 7.12
CA LYS A 415 11.23 -27.67 6.59
C LYS A 415 9.86 -27.65 7.27
N HIS A 416 9.16 -28.78 7.36
CA HIS A 416 7.86 -28.86 8.03
C HIS A 416 7.92 -28.52 9.51
N ILE A 417 8.99 -28.89 10.21
CA ILE A 417 9.19 -28.50 11.62
C ILE A 417 9.44 -26.99 11.73
N ARG A 418 10.31 -26.44 10.87
CA ARG A 418 10.63 -25.00 10.88
C ARG A 418 9.44 -24.13 10.50
N GLU A 419 8.63 -24.61 9.55
CA GLU A 419 7.41 -23.93 9.09
C GLU A 419 6.21 -24.18 9.99
N GLY A 420 6.21 -25.25 10.79
CA GLY A 420 5.16 -25.58 11.75
C GLY A 420 5.19 -24.63 12.96
N GLY A 421 4.01 -24.24 13.43
CA GLY A 421 3.88 -23.35 14.59
C GLY A 421 3.92 -24.07 15.93
N LEU A 422 3.82 -25.40 15.94
CA LEU A 422 3.76 -26.26 17.11
C LEU A 422 4.29 -27.66 16.75
N LEU A 423 5.08 -28.27 17.65
CA LEU A 423 5.49 -29.66 17.58
C LEU A 423 4.87 -30.47 18.72
N ILE A 424 4.26 -31.62 18.40
CA ILE A 424 3.83 -32.64 19.35
C ILE A 424 4.70 -33.88 19.12
N GLY A 425 5.54 -34.24 20.11
CA GLY A 425 6.49 -35.34 20.00
C GLY A 425 6.24 -36.45 21.01
N ASP A 426 6.09 -37.70 20.56
CA ASP A 426 5.88 -38.87 21.42
C ASP A 426 7.18 -39.63 21.71
N LEU A 427 7.65 -39.52 22.95
CA LEU A 427 8.92 -40.09 23.41
C LEU A 427 8.79 -41.56 23.87
N THR A 428 7.58 -42.12 23.85
CA THR A 428 7.22 -43.43 24.44
C THR A 428 8.09 -44.61 23.99
N TYR A 429 8.62 -44.59 22.77
CA TYR A 429 9.35 -45.73 22.19
C TYR A 429 10.83 -45.45 21.92
N GLU A 430 11.40 -44.40 22.51
CA GLU A 430 12.81 -44.03 22.35
C GLU A 430 13.25 -43.90 20.87
N ASN A 431 12.33 -43.46 20.00
CA ASN A 431 12.58 -43.41 18.57
C ASN A 431 13.58 -42.31 18.23
N ALA A 432 14.72 -42.67 17.62
CA ALA A 432 15.79 -41.72 17.32
C ALA A 432 15.35 -40.53 16.43
N ASN A 433 14.42 -40.75 15.51
CA ASN A 433 13.90 -39.68 14.65
C ASN A 433 13.10 -38.68 15.46
N VAL A 434 12.24 -39.15 16.38
CA VAL A 434 11.47 -38.26 17.26
C VAL A 434 12.40 -37.40 18.12
N TYR A 435 13.45 -37.98 18.69
CA TYR A 435 14.43 -37.23 19.47
C TYR A 435 15.20 -36.20 18.62
N HIS A 436 15.53 -36.54 17.37
CA HIS A 436 16.17 -35.61 16.43
C HIS A 436 15.25 -34.43 16.08
N GLU A 437 13.98 -34.70 15.75
CA GLU A 437 12.99 -33.70 15.38
C GLU A 437 12.65 -32.77 16.55
N VAL A 438 12.47 -33.33 17.76
CA VAL A 438 12.33 -32.56 19.01
C VAL A 438 13.57 -31.72 19.28
N GLY A 439 14.77 -32.29 19.12
CA GLY A 439 16.03 -31.57 19.32
C GLY A 439 16.20 -30.39 18.36
N TYR A 440 15.82 -30.56 17.09
CA TYR A 440 15.83 -29.49 16.10
C TYR A 440 14.86 -28.36 16.47
N MET A 441 13.61 -28.70 16.83
CA MET A 441 12.63 -27.72 17.29
C MET A 441 13.09 -27.00 18.57
N MET A 442 13.70 -27.71 19.51
CA MET A 442 14.26 -27.11 20.72
C MET A 442 15.32 -26.05 20.41
N GLY A 443 16.21 -26.31 19.43
CA GLY A 443 17.18 -25.33 18.98
C GLY A 443 16.50 -24.05 18.46
N LEU A 444 15.48 -24.21 17.60
CA LEU A 444 14.70 -23.09 17.06
C LEU A 444 13.94 -22.31 18.15
N CYS A 445 13.35 -23.01 19.12
CA CYS A 445 12.58 -22.40 20.20
C CYS A 445 13.45 -21.66 21.21
N HIS A 446 14.67 -22.16 21.48
CA HIS A 446 15.58 -21.58 22.47
C HIS A 446 16.04 -20.18 22.06
N GLU A 447 16.38 -19.99 20.78
CA GLU A 447 16.75 -18.66 20.25
C GLU A 447 15.59 -17.67 20.31
N ARG A 448 14.33 -18.15 20.28
CA ARG A 448 13.12 -17.34 20.19
C ARG A 448 12.35 -17.17 21.50
N GLY A 449 12.77 -17.83 22.59
CA GLY A 449 12.01 -17.89 23.85
C GLY A 449 10.59 -18.44 23.68
N THR A 450 10.43 -19.50 22.88
CA THR A 450 9.13 -20.09 22.51
C THR A 450 9.03 -21.57 22.85
N GLU A 451 9.59 -21.98 23.99
CA GLU A 451 9.63 -23.39 24.41
C GLU A 451 8.24 -24.03 24.56
N GLU A 452 7.17 -23.23 24.74
CA GLU A 452 5.80 -23.75 24.81
C GLU A 452 5.23 -24.18 23.45
N GLN A 453 6.00 -24.04 22.35
CA GLN A 453 5.68 -24.62 21.04
C GLN A 453 6.07 -26.11 20.93
N ILE A 454 6.51 -26.72 22.03
CA ILE A 454 6.89 -28.13 22.09
C ILE A 454 6.05 -28.84 23.15
N ILE A 455 5.19 -29.75 22.72
CA ILE A 455 4.41 -30.62 23.61
C ILE A 455 5.01 -32.03 23.51
N LEU A 456 5.51 -32.54 24.64
CA LEU A 456 6.11 -33.87 24.71
C LEU A 456 5.11 -34.85 25.34
N LEU A 457 4.96 -36.02 24.74
CA LEU A 457 4.07 -37.08 25.19
C LEU A 457 4.87 -38.30 25.68
N PHE A 458 4.32 -39.02 26.66
CA PHE A 458 4.90 -40.28 27.13
C PHE A 458 3.82 -41.21 27.71
N ASN A 459 3.66 -42.40 27.14
CA ASN A 459 2.73 -43.42 27.65
C ASN A 459 3.38 -44.22 28.78
N LYS A 460 2.79 -44.17 29.98
CA LYS A 460 3.24 -44.87 31.20
C LYS A 460 3.07 -46.39 31.11
N GLU A 461 2.13 -46.85 30.29
CA GLU A 461 1.85 -48.28 30.11
C GLU A 461 2.72 -48.92 29.03
N ALA A 462 3.51 -48.12 28.29
CA ALA A 462 4.54 -48.68 27.43
C ALA A 462 5.59 -49.39 28.29
N ASN A 463 6.29 -50.36 27.69
CA ASN A 463 7.22 -51.26 28.36
C ASN A 463 8.03 -50.57 29.49
N LYS A 464 8.03 -51.17 30.69
CA LYS A 464 8.60 -50.60 31.93
C LYS A 464 10.10 -50.27 31.84
N ASP A 465 10.81 -50.87 30.89
CA ASP A 465 12.23 -50.60 30.63
C ASP A 465 12.45 -49.33 29.80
N ILE A 466 11.38 -48.71 29.27
CA ILE A 466 11.47 -47.50 28.47
C ILE A 466 11.41 -46.27 29.38
N SER A 467 12.36 -45.35 29.18
CA SER A 467 12.39 -44.08 29.89
C SER A 467 12.70 -42.93 28.94
N VAL A 468 12.32 -41.70 29.33
CA VAL A 468 12.73 -40.52 28.59
C VAL A 468 14.24 -40.33 28.74
N LYS A 469 14.98 -40.19 27.64
CA LYS A 469 16.45 -40.04 27.69
C LYS A 469 16.83 -38.73 28.41
N PHE A 470 18.01 -38.75 29.04
CA PHE A 470 18.52 -37.72 29.97
C PHE A 470 18.26 -36.27 29.51
N ASN A 471 18.55 -35.93 28.25
CA ASN A 471 18.42 -34.57 27.73
C ASN A 471 16.98 -34.02 27.74
N LEU A 472 15.97 -34.89 27.68
CA LEU A 472 14.55 -34.52 27.71
C LEU A 472 13.87 -34.88 29.04
N ALA A 473 14.56 -35.61 29.93
CA ALA A 473 13.98 -36.07 31.20
C ALA A 473 13.59 -34.92 32.14
N GLY A 474 14.30 -33.79 32.07
CA GLY A 474 13.99 -32.57 32.83
C GLY A 474 12.96 -31.64 32.19
N LYS A 475 12.47 -31.96 30.97
CA LYS A 475 11.43 -31.17 30.28
C LYS A 475 10.05 -31.69 30.66
N ARG A 476 9.06 -30.79 30.67
CA ARG A 476 7.66 -31.16 30.95
C ARG A 476 7.15 -32.07 29.84
N HIS A 477 6.57 -33.20 30.23
CA HIS A 477 5.97 -34.18 29.35
C HIS A 477 4.56 -34.55 29.86
N LEU A 478 3.59 -34.63 28.97
CA LEU A 478 2.25 -35.17 29.25
C LEU A 478 2.36 -36.69 29.37
N ARG A 479 2.24 -37.19 30.61
CA ARG A 479 2.27 -38.63 30.90
C ARG A 479 0.86 -39.18 30.95
N PHE A 480 0.53 -40.13 30.09
CA PHE A 480 -0.79 -40.74 30.00
C PHE A 480 -0.72 -42.26 30.10
N SER A 481 -1.78 -42.91 30.55
CA SER A 481 -1.96 -44.37 30.51
C SER A 481 -3.06 -44.79 29.53
N THR A 482 -3.96 -43.87 29.17
CA THR A 482 -5.08 -44.13 28.25
C THR A 482 -5.23 -42.99 27.23
N CYS A 483 -5.86 -43.28 26.08
CA CYS A 483 -6.14 -42.28 25.06
C CYS A 483 -7.06 -41.16 25.59
N THR A 484 -8.03 -41.47 26.44
CA THR A 484 -8.91 -40.48 27.07
C THR A 484 -8.16 -39.53 28.00
N GLU A 485 -7.16 -40.03 28.74
CA GLU A 485 -6.29 -39.18 29.57
C GLU A 485 -5.43 -38.26 28.69
N LEU A 486 -4.87 -38.80 27.61
CA LEU A 486 -4.14 -38.03 26.61
C LEU A 486 -5.00 -36.91 26.02
N GLU A 487 -6.22 -37.22 25.55
CA GLU A 487 -7.12 -36.24 24.93
C GLU A 487 -7.42 -35.08 25.88
N ARG A 488 -7.80 -35.38 27.12
CA ARG A 488 -8.12 -34.38 28.13
C ARG A 488 -6.94 -33.46 28.44
N ASP A 489 -5.75 -34.02 28.62
CA ASP A 489 -4.59 -33.25 29.07
C ASP A 489 -3.90 -32.53 27.90
N LEU A 490 -3.93 -33.11 26.70
CA LEU A 490 -3.48 -32.45 25.47
C LEU A 490 -4.40 -31.27 25.10
N TYR A 491 -5.72 -31.40 25.28
CA TYR A 491 -6.66 -30.30 25.04
C TYR A 491 -6.27 -29.07 25.85
N LYS A 492 -5.94 -29.22 27.14
CA LYS A 492 -5.54 -28.10 28.00
C LYS A 492 -4.27 -27.40 27.52
N GLU A 493 -3.25 -28.16 27.12
CA GLU A 493 -2.01 -27.58 26.60
C GLU A 493 -2.22 -26.90 25.24
N LEU A 494 -3.00 -27.51 24.34
CA LEU A 494 -3.33 -26.93 23.05
C LEU A 494 -4.19 -25.67 23.19
N GLU A 495 -5.16 -25.66 24.10
CA GLU A 495 -5.95 -24.48 24.42
C GLU A 495 -5.06 -23.35 24.93
N ALA A 496 -4.14 -23.63 25.87
CA ALA A 496 -3.20 -22.64 26.37
C ALA A 496 -2.31 -22.08 25.25
N TYR A 497 -1.79 -22.95 24.38
CA TYR A 497 -1.03 -22.56 23.20
C TYR A 497 -1.86 -21.66 22.26
N VAL A 498 -3.07 -22.08 21.90
CA VAL A 498 -3.96 -21.34 21.00
C VAL A 498 -4.31 -19.95 21.56
N ARG A 499 -4.66 -19.87 22.85
CA ARG A 499 -4.96 -18.59 23.51
C ARG A 499 -3.75 -17.65 23.53
N LYS A 500 -2.54 -18.19 23.69
CA LYS A 500 -1.28 -17.42 23.73
C LYS A 500 -0.80 -16.99 22.35
N TYR A 501 -0.92 -17.85 21.33
CA TYR A 501 -0.24 -17.68 20.04
C TYR A 501 -1.16 -17.50 18.83
N LYS A 502 -2.46 -17.78 18.93
CA LYS A 502 -3.41 -17.68 17.79
C LYS A 502 -4.49 -16.63 18.01
N ILE A 503 -5.01 -16.54 19.23
CA ILE A 503 -6.16 -15.67 19.54
C ILE A 503 -5.68 -14.34 20.13
N GLY A 504 -4.45 -14.31 20.66
CA GLY A 504 -3.90 -13.14 21.35
C GLY A 504 -4.79 -12.74 22.53
N LYS A 505 -4.71 -13.49 23.64
CA LYS A 505 -5.29 -13.12 24.95
C LYS A 505 -6.62 -12.34 24.88
N TYR A 506 -7.70 -13.03 24.55
CA TYR A 506 -9.03 -12.66 25.08
C TYR A 506 -9.31 -13.51 26.32
N ILE A 507 -9.96 -12.85 27.28
CA ILE A 507 -10.38 -13.30 28.61
C ILE A 507 -9.36 -12.96 29.69
N ALA A 508 -9.55 -11.73 30.21
CA ALA A 508 -9.40 -11.48 31.63
C ALA A 508 -10.30 -12.46 32.40
N ASN A 509 -9.70 -13.18 33.34
CA ASN A 509 -10.25 -13.44 34.66
C ASN A 509 -9.11 -13.32 35.65
#